data_AF-A0A5C3P2I8-F1
#
_entry.id   AF-A0A5C3P2I8-F1
#
_cell.length_a   1.000
_cell.length_b   1.000
_cell.length_c   1.000
_cell.angle_alpha   90.00
_cell.angle_beta   90.00
_cell.angle_gamma   90.00
#
_symmetry.space_group_name_H-M   'P 1'
#
loop_
_entity.id
_entity.type
_entity.pdbx_description
1 polymer ?
#
loop_
_entity_poly.entity_id
_entity_poly.type
_entity_poly.pdbx_seq_one_letter_code
_entity_poly.pdbx_strand_id
1 'polypeptide(L)'
;MVNGLKAIILFDFGSTSNLISLEFVKGTGCHTFEFENPTQLQLGCSSKKLTISHRAQVPIWVGNTLVDVYLDIVNLDLFDVGFSC
;
A
#
# COMPACT_ATOMS: atom_id res chain seq x y z
N MET A 1 6.77 -9.89 6.36
CA MET A 1 6.28 -9.02 7.45
C MET A 1 6.36 -7.58 6.98
N VAL A 2 5.39 -6.76 7.33
CA VAL A 2 5.31 -5.36 6.92
C VAL A 2 5.36 -4.52 8.19
N ASN A 3 6.37 -3.66 8.31
CA ASN A 3 6.67 -2.89 9.52
C ASN A 3 6.60 -3.72 10.83
N GLY A 4 7.21 -4.90 10.83
CA GLY A 4 7.21 -5.77 12.02
C GLY A 4 5.90 -6.52 12.29
N LEU A 5 4.84 -6.30 11.52
CA LEU A 5 3.56 -7.02 11.64
C LEU A 5 3.34 -8.05 10.53
N LYS A 6 2.47 -9.03 10.80
CA LYS A 6 1.91 -9.90 9.76
C LYS A 6 0.85 -9.12 8.99
N ALA A 7 0.82 -9.32 7.68
CA ALA A 7 -0.07 -8.64 6.76
C ALA A 7 -0.63 -9.65 5.75
N ILE A 8 -1.88 -9.47 5.33
CA ILE A 8 -2.45 -10.17 4.18
C ILE A 8 -2.00 -9.43 2.92
N ILE A 9 -1.30 -10.14 2.03
CA ILE A 9 -0.68 -9.58 0.84
C ILE A 9 -1.36 -10.13 -0.42
N LEU A 10 -1.77 -9.23 -1.32
CA LEU A 10 -2.22 -9.56 -2.66
C LEU A 10 -1.11 -9.23 -3.68
N PHE A 11 -0.79 -10.16 -4.58
CA PHE A 11 0.03 -9.88 -5.77
C PHE A 11 -0.91 -9.71 -6.97
N ASP A 12 -0.94 -8.50 -7.54
CA ASP A 12 -1.81 -8.12 -8.64
C ASP A 12 -1.01 -7.64 -9.85
N PHE A 13 -0.91 -8.51 -10.86
CA PHE A 13 -0.23 -8.25 -12.13
C PHE A 13 -0.99 -7.27 -13.05
N GLY A 14 -2.21 -6.87 -12.70
CA GLY A 14 -3.00 -5.91 -13.47
C GLY A 14 -2.90 -4.47 -12.98
N SER A 15 -2.17 -4.21 -11.90
CA SER A 15 -2.09 -2.89 -11.27
C SER A 15 -0.80 -2.15 -11.62
N THR A 16 -0.85 -0.82 -11.60
CA THR A 16 0.31 0.06 -11.85
C THR A 16 0.93 0.63 -10.58
N SER A 17 0.36 0.33 -9.41
CA SER A 17 0.85 0.85 -8.13
C SER A 17 0.74 -0.17 -7.01
N ASN A 18 1.69 -0.07 -6.07
CA ASN A 18 1.69 -0.81 -4.83
C ASN A 18 0.90 -0.06 -3.76
N LEU A 19 0.06 -0.78 -3.03
CA LEU A 19 -0.96 -0.22 -2.15
C LEU A 19 -0.78 -0.70 -0.71
N ILE A 20 -1.13 0.14 0.26
CA ILE A 20 -1.27 -0.23 1.67
C ILE A 20 -2.56 0.32 2.26
N SER A 21 -3.21 -0.46 3.13
CA SER A 21 -4.44 -0.05 3.77
C SER A 21 -4.20 1.06 4.79
N LEU A 22 -5.08 2.05 4.80
CA LEU A 22 -5.02 3.15 5.77
C LEU A 22 -5.03 2.64 7.23
N GLU A 23 -5.84 1.63 7.52
CA GLU A 23 -5.94 1.05 8.86
C GLU A 23 -4.63 0.36 9.28
N PHE A 24 -3.96 -0.32 8.35
CA PHE A 24 -2.65 -0.93 8.65
C PHE A 24 -1.58 0.14 8.93
N VAL A 25 -1.57 1.23 8.16
CA VAL A 25 -0.65 2.36 8.41
C VAL A 25 -0.89 2.99 9.78
N LYS A 26 -2.16 3.23 10.15
CA LYS A 26 -2.50 3.76 11.48
C LYS A 26 -2.06 2.83 12.61
N GLY A 27 -2.22 1.52 12.43
CA GLY A 27 -1.86 0.51 13.43
C GLY A 27 -0.34 0.32 13.59
N THR A 28 0.45 0.66 12.57
CA THR A 28 1.90 0.44 12.56
C THR A 28 2.72 1.70 12.83
N GLY A 29 2.13 2.89 12.68
CA GLY A 29 2.86 4.15 12.83
C GLY A 29 3.94 4.36 11.76
N CYS A 30 3.73 3.82 10.55
CA CYS A 30 4.64 4.02 9.42
C CYS A 30 4.85 5.51 9.13
N HIS A 31 6.03 5.86 8.62
CA HIS A 31 6.29 7.22 8.16
C HIS A 31 5.48 7.50 6.89
N THR A 32 4.67 8.56 6.91
CA THR A 32 3.78 8.94 5.82
C THR A 32 4.16 10.30 5.24
N PHE A 33 3.90 10.46 3.95
CA PHE A 33 4.12 11.68 3.19
C PHE A 33 2.85 12.02 2.44
N GLU A 34 2.50 13.29 2.38
CA GLU A 34 1.38 13.80 1.59
C GLU A 34 1.89 14.25 0.21
N PHE A 35 1.11 13.98 -0.84
CA PHE A 35 1.40 14.49 -2.17
C PHE A 35 0.91 15.93 -2.29
N GLU A 36 1.74 16.80 -2.90
CA GLU A 36 1.31 18.15 -3.29
C GLU A 36 0.17 18.12 -4.32
N ASN A 37 0.08 17.04 -5.12
CA ASN A 37 -0.96 16.89 -6.14
C ASN A 37 -1.56 15.47 -6.13
N PRO A 38 -2.72 15.27 -5.46
CA PRO A 38 -3.37 13.97 -5.37
C PRO A 38 -3.72 13.40 -6.75
N THR A 39 -3.51 12.10 -6.93
CA THR A 39 -3.78 11.40 -8.20
C THR A 39 -4.94 10.42 -8.05
N GLN A 40 -5.79 10.32 -9.07
CA GLN A 40 -6.84 9.30 -9.10
C GLN A 40 -6.29 7.98 -9.64
N LEU A 41 -6.46 6.91 -8.87
CA LEU A 41 -6.20 5.55 -9.30
C LEU A 41 -7.53 4.85 -9.61
N GLN A 42 -7.62 4.26 -10.80
CA GLN A 42 -8.74 3.42 -11.19
C GLN A 42 -8.33 1.96 -11.04
N LEU A 43 -9.01 1.22 -10.17
CA LEU A 43 -8.80 -0.22 -10.03
C LEU A 43 -9.45 -0.95 -11.21
N GLY A 44 -8.69 -1.77 -11.94
CA GLY A 44 -9.08 -2.34 -13.23
C GLY A 44 -10.39 -3.15 -13.25
N CYS A 45 -10.81 -3.69 -12.10
CA CYS A 45 -12.02 -4.54 -12.00
C CYS A 45 -13.18 -3.92 -11.20
N SER A 46 -13.04 -2.68 -10.70
CA SER A 46 -14.11 -2.04 -9.93
C SER A 46 -14.27 -0.58 -10.33
N SER A 47 -15.51 -0.09 -10.41
CA SER A 47 -15.82 1.33 -10.64
C SER A 47 -15.38 2.24 -9.47
N LYS A 48 -14.71 1.69 -8.45
CA LYS A 48 -14.18 2.45 -7.32
C LYS A 48 -12.95 3.23 -7.79
N LYS A 49 -13.11 4.55 -7.82
CA LYS A 49 -11.98 5.48 -7.92
C LYS A 49 -11.38 5.66 -6.54
N LEU A 50 -10.11 5.36 -6.39
CA LEU A 50 -9.35 5.67 -5.19
C LEU A 50 -8.59 6.97 -5.44
N THR A 51 -8.70 7.92 -4.51
CA THR A 51 -7.84 9.11 -4.53
C THR A 51 -6.62 8.80 -3.70
N ILE A 52 -5.44 8.85 -4.32
CA ILE A 52 -4.17 8.71 -3.65
C ILE A 52 -3.69 10.12 -3.32
N SER A 53 -3.70 10.44 -2.03
CA SER A 53 -3.16 11.70 -1.51
C SER A 53 -1.95 11.48 -0.61
N HIS A 54 -1.69 10.25 -0.19
CA HIS A 54 -0.63 9.93 0.75
C HIS A 54 0.11 8.65 0.35
N ARG A 55 1.37 8.57 0.79
CA ARG A 55 2.25 7.42 0.61
C ARG A 55 2.95 7.09 1.92
N ALA A 56 3.22 5.82 2.17
CA ALA A 56 4.02 5.37 3.30
C ALA A 56 5.36 4.83 2.81
N GLN A 57 6.44 5.13 3.54
CA GLN A 57 7.70 4.37 3.43
C GLN A 57 7.67 3.29 4.50
N VAL A 58 7.77 2.03 4.07
CA VAL A 58 7.52 0.88 4.93
C VAL A 58 8.63 -0.16 4.77
N PRO A 59 9.28 -0.59 5.86
CA PRO A 59 10.22 -1.70 5.82
C PRO A 59 9.47 -3.03 5.69
N ILE A 60 9.86 -3.85 4.73
CA ILE A 60 9.24 -5.13 4.43
C ILE A 60 10.28 -6.24 4.40
N TRP A 61 9.99 -7.32 5.12
CA TRP A 61 10.77 -8.55 5.10
C TRP A 61 10.30 -9.47 3.98
N VAL A 62 11.19 -9.75 3.04
CA VAL A 62 11.05 -10.77 1.98
C VAL A 62 12.08 -11.86 2.25
N GLY A 63 11.64 -12.99 2.83
CA GLY A 63 12.56 -13.97 3.39
C GLY A 63 13.42 -13.35 4.48
N ASN A 64 14.74 -13.41 4.32
CA ASN A 64 15.73 -12.82 5.23
C ASN A 64 16.21 -11.43 4.81
N THR A 65 15.63 -10.85 3.76
CA THR A 65 15.99 -9.52 3.25
C THR A 65 15.00 -8.48 3.73
N LEU A 66 15.50 -7.39 4.28
CA LEU A 66 14.72 -6.20 4.62
C LEU A 66 14.84 -5.17 3.49
N VAL A 67 13.70 -4.71 2.97
CA VAL A 67 13.63 -3.72 1.89
C VAL A 67 12.68 -2.62 2.29
N ASP A 68 13.10 -1.37 2.15
CA ASP A 68 12.20 -0.22 2.27
C ASP A 68 11.47 0.01 0.95
N VAL A 69 10.14 0.04 1.02
CA VAL A 69 9.29 0.26 -0.14
C VAL A 69 8.37 1.45 0.07
N TYR A 70 7.97 2.07 -1.03
CA TYR A 70 6.94 3.09 -1.06
C TYR A 70 5.60 2.47 -1.46
N LEU A 71 4.57 2.69 -0.64
CA LEU A 71 3.22 2.18 -0.86
C LEU A 71 2.21 3.31 -0.81
N ASP A 72 1.34 3.38 -1.81
CA ASP A 72 0.28 4.38 -1.85
C ASP A 72 -0.83 4.00 -0.83
N ILE A 73 -1.22 4.96 -0.01
CA ILE A 73 -2.19 4.73 1.06
C ILE A 73 -3.59 4.84 0.48
N VAL A 74 -4.36 3.77 0.66
CA VAL A 74 -5.74 3.66 0.16
C VAL A 74 -6.64 2.99 1.18
N ASN A 75 -7.95 3.23 1.10
CA ASN A 75 -8.91 2.51 1.92
C ASN A 75 -9.20 1.14 1.30
N LEU A 76 -8.64 0.08 1.88
CA LEU A 76 -8.76 -1.30 1.41
C LEU A 76 -9.55 -2.13 2.42
N ASP A 77 -10.48 -2.94 1.92
CA ASP A 77 -11.37 -3.75 2.76
C ASP A 77 -10.89 -5.21 2.91
N LEU A 78 -10.12 -5.72 1.94
CA LEU A 78 -9.87 -7.18 1.78
C LEU A 78 -8.45 -7.64 2.08
N PHE A 79 -7.47 -6.74 1.99
CA PHE A 79 -6.05 -7.04 2.20
C PHE A 79 -5.33 -5.83 2.77
N ASP A 80 -4.20 -6.07 3.42
CA ASP A 80 -3.41 -5.03 4.05
C ASP A 80 -2.46 -4.36 3.05
N VAL A 81 -1.86 -5.14 2.15
CA VAL A 81 -0.89 -4.68 1.16
C VAL A 81 -1.14 -5.32 -0.21
N GLY A 82 -1.06 -4.53 -1.27
CA GLY A 82 -1.10 -4.99 -2.66
C GLY A 82 0.20 -4.68 -3.37
N PHE A 83 0.81 -5.66 -4.03
CA PHE A 83 1.98 -5.46 -4.89
C PHE A 83 1.63 -5.64 -6.35
N SER A 84 1.99 -4.66 -7.16
CA SER A 84 2.06 -4.77 -8.62
C SER A 84 3.31 -5.54 -9.01
N CYS A 85 3.18 -6.49 -9.93
CA CYS A 85 4.29 -7.25 -10.52
C CYS A 85 4.57 -6.80 -11.96
#